data_AF-A0A834M7F7-F1
#
_entry.id   AF-A0A834M7F7-F1
#
_cell.length_a   1.000
_cell.length_b   1.000
_cell.length_c   1.000
_cell.angle_alpha   90.00
_cell.angle_beta   90.00
_cell.angle_gamma   90.00
#
_symmetry.space_group_name_H-M   'P 1'
#
loop_
_entity.id
_entity.type
_entity.pdbx_description
1 polymer ?
#
loop_
_entity_poly.entity_id
_entity_poly.type
_entity_poly.pdbx_seq_one_letter_code
_entity_poly.pdbx_strand_id
1 'polypeptide(L)'
;MYSNLSPEDEYTTKVERIIGENTDLTRDLENWMTKLPQSLRSVPIIYLALPGSHDSFTSIINRSCEVSPDSEKILQELHWLICLRGLMSQWTKTQGFSVNEQLKSGIRYFDLRVTTKKCNPNLFFCHGLYSFEVTGVLHDIATFLETHTQEVSFYKILFIFQ
;
A
#
# COMPACT_ATOMS: atom_id res chain seq x y z
N MET A 1 22.35 -21.06 -38.03
CA MET A 1 21.52 -21.70 -36.99
C MET A 1 21.08 -20.62 -36.03
N TYR A 2 19.82 -20.19 -36.10
CA TYR A 2 19.26 -19.33 -35.06
C TYR A 2 18.97 -20.22 -33.86
N SER A 3 19.70 -20.00 -32.77
CA SER A 3 19.44 -20.67 -31.50
C SER A 3 18.14 -20.11 -30.93
N ASN A 4 17.04 -20.83 -31.12
CA ASN A 4 15.79 -20.53 -30.42
C ASN A 4 15.96 -20.96 -28.97
N LEU A 5 16.36 -20.02 -28.11
CA LEU A 5 16.32 -20.21 -26.67
C LEU A 5 14.88 -20.49 -26.25
N SER A 6 14.68 -21.41 -25.30
CA SER A 6 13.34 -21.61 -24.74
C SER A 6 12.91 -20.35 -23.97
N PRO A 7 11.60 -20.10 -23.79
CA PRO A 7 11.11 -18.94 -23.04
C PRO A 7 11.67 -18.86 -21.61
N GLU A 8 11.94 -20.01 -20.98
CA GLU A 8 12.54 -20.09 -19.64
C GLU A 8 14.03 -19.73 -19.66
N ASP A 9 14.76 -20.15 -20.70
CA ASP A 9 16.18 -19.81 -20.87
C ASP A 9 16.34 -18.30 -21.16
N GLU A 10 15.44 -17.71 -21.94
CA GLU A 10 15.42 -16.27 -22.20
C GLU A 10 15.17 -15.47 -20.91
N TYR A 11 14.21 -15.92 -20.08
CA TYR A 11 13.90 -15.29 -18.80
C TYR A 11 15.10 -15.37 -17.84
N THR A 12 15.69 -16.55 -17.71
CA THR A 12 16.85 -16.80 -16.83
C THR A 12 18.05 -15.95 -17.25
N THR A 13 18.34 -15.90 -18.55
CA THR A 13 19.44 -15.09 -19.10
C THR A 13 19.21 -13.58 -18.87
N LYS A 14 17.96 -13.10 -18.96
CA LYS A 14 17.59 -11.72 -18.60
C LYS A 14 17.83 -11.45 -17.12
N VAL A 15 17.39 -12.35 -16.24
CA VAL A 15 17.55 -12.21 -14.78
C VAL A 15 19.02 -12.18 -14.39
N GLU A 16 19.85 -13.08 -14.92
CA GLU A 16 21.29 -13.10 -14.66
C GLU A 16 22.00 -11.83 -15.15
N ARG A 17 21.59 -11.30 -16.30
CA ARG A 17 22.13 -10.04 -16.83
C ARG A 17 21.74 -8.83 -15.97
N ILE A 18 20.55 -8.84 -15.39
CA ILE A 18 20.06 -7.81 -14.44
C ILE A 18 20.79 -7.93 -13.09
N ILE A 19 21.03 -9.14 -12.60
CA ILE A 19 21.78 -9.38 -11.35
C ILE A 19 23.27 -9.03 -11.51
N GLY A 20 23.83 -9.21 -12.72
CA GLY A 20 25.21 -8.84 -13.06
C GLY A 20 25.49 -7.33 -13.00
N GLU A 21 24.47 -6.49 -13.16
CA GLU A 21 24.53 -5.07 -12.79
C GLU A 21 24.31 -4.97 -11.28
N ASN A 22 25.40 -4.99 -10.51
CA ASN A 22 25.46 -4.97 -9.04
C ASN A 22 24.76 -3.72 -8.43
N THR A 23 23.43 -3.68 -8.52
CA THR A 23 22.53 -2.61 -8.12
C THR A 23 21.73 -3.09 -6.93
N ASP A 24 22.36 -3.02 -5.76
CA ASP A 24 21.69 -3.27 -4.48
C ASP A 24 20.67 -2.14 -4.21
N LEU A 25 19.44 -2.34 -4.69
CA LEU A 25 18.31 -1.41 -4.52
C LEU A 25 17.89 -1.26 -3.05
N THR A 26 18.33 -2.16 -2.16
CA THR A 26 17.94 -2.14 -0.75
C THR A 26 18.60 -0.99 0.04
N ARG A 27 19.66 -0.38 -0.52
CA ARG A 27 20.40 0.73 0.11
C ARG A 27 19.65 2.06 0.11
N ASP A 28 18.69 2.23 -0.79
CA ASP A 28 17.88 3.45 -0.89
C ASP A 28 16.47 3.08 -1.32
N LEU A 29 15.70 2.60 -0.33
CA LEU A 29 14.30 2.23 -0.52
C LEU A 29 13.42 3.44 -0.82
N GLU A 30 13.85 4.65 -0.48
CA GLU A 30 13.08 5.85 -0.77
C GLU A 30 13.10 6.17 -2.28
N ASN A 31 14.18 5.83 -2.99
CA ASN A 31 14.39 6.14 -4.40
C ASN A 31 14.59 4.89 -5.28
N TRP A 32 14.04 3.74 -4.90
CA TRP A 32 14.38 2.48 -5.55
C TRP A 32 13.91 2.40 -7.00
N MET A 33 12.76 2.99 -7.36
CA MET A 33 12.27 2.99 -8.74
C MET A 33 13.17 3.87 -9.62
N THR A 34 13.62 4.99 -9.07
CA THR A 34 14.63 5.87 -9.67
C THR A 34 15.95 5.15 -9.88
N LYS A 35 16.30 4.17 -9.05
CA LYS A 35 17.55 3.42 -9.20
C LYS A 35 17.42 2.14 -10.01
N LEU A 36 16.23 1.85 -10.56
CA LEU A 36 16.03 0.70 -11.42
C LEU A 36 16.99 0.76 -12.62
N PRO A 37 17.70 -0.34 -12.91
CA PRO A 37 18.47 -0.48 -14.14
C PRO A 37 17.64 -0.20 -15.39
N GLN A 38 18.29 0.31 -16.43
CA GLN A 38 17.61 0.71 -17.66
C GLN A 38 16.85 -0.45 -18.33
N SER A 39 17.38 -1.67 -18.19
CA SER A 39 16.73 -2.89 -18.66
C SER A 39 15.37 -3.14 -18.00
N LEU A 40 15.26 -2.90 -16.69
CA LEU A 40 14.03 -3.07 -15.91
C LEU A 40 13.03 -1.92 -16.10
N ARG A 41 13.50 -0.70 -16.34
CA ARG A 41 12.62 0.46 -16.59
C ARG A 41 11.76 0.31 -17.86
N SER A 42 12.23 -0.48 -18.83
CA SER A 42 11.52 -0.75 -20.08
C SER A 42 10.57 -1.95 -19.99
N VAL A 43 10.57 -2.67 -18.87
CA VAL A 43 9.71 -3.84 -18.66
C VAL A 43 8.30 -3.37 -18.26
N PRO A 44 7.22 -3.97 -18.79
CA PRO A 44 5.87 -3.67 -18.34
C PRO A 44 5.71 -3.88 -16.84
N ILE A 45 5.01 -2.96 -16.17
CA ILE A 45 4.84 -2.94 -14.71
C ILE A 45 4.31 -4.25 -14.12
N ILE A 46 3.52 -5.01 -14.89
CA ILE A 46 2.97 -6.31 -14.49
C ILE A 46 4.03 -7.39 -14.24
N TYR A 47 5.26 -7.19 -14.71
CA TYR A 47 6.40 -8.09 -14.49
C TYR A 47 7.37 -7.55 -13.43
N LEU A 48 7.11 -6.39 -12.85
CA LEU A 48 7.90 -5.83 -11.76
C LEU A 48 7.31 -6.25 -10.42
N ALA A 49 8.16 -6.71 -9.51
CA ALA A 49 7.78 -6.94 -8.12
C ALA A 49 7.63 -5.58 -7.42
N LEU A 50 6.41 -5.22 -7.04
CA LEU A 50 6.12 -3.99 -6.31
C LEU A 50 5.89 -4.27 -4.84
N PRO A 51 6.69 -3.69 -3.92
CA PRO A 51 6.39 -3.76 -2.50
C PRO A 51 5.08 -3.01 -2.20
N GLY A 52 4.16 -3.72 -1.56
CA GLY A 52 2.83 -3.21 -1.23
C GLY A 52 2.44 -3.46 0.21
N SER A 53 1.48 -2.68 0.70
CA SER A 53 0.91 -2.83 2.04
C SER A 53 -0.60 -3.12 1.97
N HIS A 54 -1.06 -4.06 2.78
CA HIS A 54 -2.47 -4.45 2.88
C HIS A 54 -3.18 -3.58 3.92
N ASP A 55 -4.37 -3.08 3.58
CA ASP A 55 -5.13 -2.10 4.36
C ASP A 55 -4.20 -0.98 4.87
N SER A 56 -3.60 -0.28 3.90
CA SER A 56 -2.37 0.50 4.07
C SER A 56 -2.46 1.58 5.15
N PHE A 57 -3.65 2.13 5.35
CA PHE A 57 -3.84 3.33 6.15
C PHE A 57 -4.55 3.03 7.46
N THR A 58 -4.12 1.99 8.17
CA THR A 58 -4.69 1.55 9.47
C THR A 58 -3.85 1.97 10.69
N SER A 59 -2.75 2.72 10.50
CA SER A 59 -1.77 2.97 11.57
C SER A 59 -2.28 3.76 12.77
N ILE A 60 -3.31 4.59 12.61
CA ILE A 60 -3.94 5.31 13.73
C ILE A 60 -5.09 4.56 14.40
N ILE A 61 -5.50 3.40 13.85
CA ILE A 61 -6.59 2.63 14.41
C ILE A 61 -6.25 2.25 15.86
N ASN A 62 -7.17 2.60 16.75
CA ASN A 62 -7.08 2.33 18.17
C ASN A 62 -8.50 2.19 18.77
N ARG A 63 -8.59 1.92 20.07
CA ARG A 63 -9.85 1.60 20.76
C ARG A 63 -10.87 2.74 20.75
N SER A 64 -10.43 4.00 20.55
CA SER A 64 -11.30 5.17 20.50
C SER A 64 -11.88 5.43 19.11
N CYS A 65 -11.40 4.74 18.07
CA CYS A 65 -11.94 4.89 16.73
C CYS A 65 -13.40 4.41 16.66
N GLU A 66 -14.18 5.05 15.79
CA GLU A 66 -15.56 4.67 15.51
C GLU A 66 -15.60 3.39 14.67
N VAL A 67 -16.65 2.58 14.85
CA VAL A 67 -16.88 1.38 14.06
C VAL A 67 -17.29 1.76 12.64
N SER A 68 -16.62 1.20 11.65
CA SER A 68 -16.92 1.44 10.24
C SER A 68 -17.91 0.41 9.67
N PRO A 69 -18.53 0.71 8.52
CA PRO A 69 -19.59 -0.14 7.95
C PRO A 69 -19.13 -1.54 7.53
N ASP A 70 -17.84 -1.74 7.26
CA ASP A 70 -17.24 -3.03 6.91
C ASP A 70 -16.96 -3.93 8.12
N SER A 71 -17.25 -3.47 9.34
CA SER A 71 -17.21 -4.32 10.53
C SER A 71 -18.33 -5.36 10.51
N GLU A 72 -18.09 -6.54 11.05
CA GLU A 72 -19.13 -7.56 11.22
C GLU A 72 -20.31 -7.03 12.07
N LYS A 73 -21.54 -7.45 11.73
CA LYS A 73 -22.77 -6.99 12.40
C LYS A 73 -22.72 -7.15 13.91
N ILE A 74 -22.23 -8.28 14.40
CA ILE A 74 -22.12 -8.55 15.85
C ILE A 74 -21.19 -7.56 16.54
N LEU A 75 -20.12 -7.13 15.85
CA LEU A 75 -19.19 -6.13 16.36
C LEU A 75 -19.81 -4.73 16.32
N GLN A 76 -20.65 -4.43 15.33
CA GLN A 76 -21.42 -3.18 15.27
C GLN A 76 -22.42 -3.10 16.44
N GLU A 77 -23.12 -4.19 16.77
CA GLU A 77 -24.11 -4.23 17.86
C GLU A 77 -23.47 -4.22 19.25
N LEU A 78 -22.30 -4.84 19.41
CA LEU A 78 -21.65 -5.03 20.71
C LEU A 78 -20.47 -4.07 20.97
N HIS A 79 -20.28 -3.05 20.13
CA HIS A 79 -19.15 -2.12 20.24
C HIS A 79 -19.08 -1.35 21.58
N TRP A 80 -20.16 -1.35 22.37
CA TRP A 80 -20.23 -0.67 23.66
C TRP A 80 -19.42 -1.41 24.74
N LEU A 81 -19.07 -2.68 24.51
CA LEU A 81 -18.20 -3.46 25.37
C LEU A 81 -16.73 -2.99 25.22
N ILE A 82 -16.17 -2.39 26.27
CA ILE A 82 -14.81 -1.85 26.28
C ILE A 82 -13.75 -2.91 25.94
N CYS A 83 -13.93 -4.14 26.42
CA CYS A 83 -13.05 -5.27 26.10
C CYS A 83 -13.05 -5.59 24.61
N LEU A 84 -14.22 -5.54 23.96
CA LEU A 84 -14.38 -5.82 22.54
C LEU A 84 -13.69 -4.76 21.67
N ARG A 85 -13.81 -3.47 22.02
CA ARG A 85 -13.08 -2.39 21.34
C ARG A 85 -11.56 -2.59 21.37
N GLY A 86 -11.06 -3.13 22.48
CA GLY A 86 -9.66 -3.55 22.62
C GLY A 86 -9.24 -4.56 21.56
N LEU A 87 -9.99 -5.66 21.47
CA LEU A 87 -9.75 -6.74 20.52
C LEU A 87 -9.91 -6.27 19.07
N MET A 88 -10.99 -5.53 18.79
CA MET A 88 -11.26 -4.97 17.46
C MET A 88 -10.05 -4.19 16.95
N SER A 89 -9.54 -3.23 17.74
CA SER A 89 -8.39 -2.41 17.31
C SER A 89 -7.11 -3.21 17.01
N GLN A 90 -6.94 -4.39 17.61
CA GLN A 90 -5.79 -5.25 17.37
C GLN A 90 -5.99 -6.10 16.11
N TRP A 91 -7.22 -6.55 15.83
CA TRP A 91 -7.53 -7.32 14.64
C TRP A 91 -7.60 -6.46 13.37
N THR A 92 -7.94 -5.19 13.51
CA THR A 92 -8.12 -4.27 12.39
C THR A 92 -6.89 -3.46 12.02
N LYS A 93 -5.85 -3.43 12.87
CA LYS A 93 -4.62 -2.70 12.57
C LYS A 93 -3.64 -3.61 11.83
N THR A 94 -3.41 -3.33 10.55
CA THR A 94 -2.47 -4.09 9.70
C THR A 94 -1.13 -3.39 9.56
N GLN A 95 -1.09 -2.06 9.68
CA GLN A 95 0.12 -1.26 9.51
C GLN A 95 0.50 -0.52 10.80
N GLY A 96 1.80 -0.50 11.11
CA GLY A 96 2.36 0.33 12.18
C GLY A 96 2.86 1.69 11.71
N PHE A 97 3.21 1.80 10.44
CA PHE A 97 3.86 2.97 9.84
C PHE A 97 2.84 3.95 9.24
N SER A 98 3.13 5.24 9.35
CA SER A 98 2.47 6.31 8.60
C SER A 98 2.73 6.18 7.10
N VAL A 99 1.95 6.90 6.28
CA VAL A 99 2.13 6.88 4.82
C VAL A 99 3.54 7.32 4.39
N ASN A 100 4.09 8.34 5.04
CA ASN A 100 5.44 8.82 4.78
C ASN A 100 6.51 7.76 5.13
N GLU A 101 6.35 7.07 6.26
CA GLU A 101 7.26 5.99 6.65
C GLU A 101 7.16 4.79 5.69
N GLN A 102 5.96 4.44 5.23
CA GLN A 102 5.76 3.39 4.23
C GLN A 102 6.45 3.75 2.90
N LEU A 103 6.29 4.99 2.44
CA LEU A 103 6.93 5.49 1.22
C LEU A 103 8.46 5.47 1.31
N LYS A 104 9.02 5.93 2.44
CA LYS A 104 10.47 5.87 2.72
C LYS A 104 11.00 4.45 2.87
N SER A 105 10.14 3.52 3.29
CA SER A 105 10.45 2.08 3.34
C SER A 105 10.26 1.39 1.99
N GLY A 106 9.96 2.15 0.92
CA GLY A 106 9.88 1.66 -0.45
C GLY A 106 8.51 1.16 -0.89
N ILE A 107 7.47 1.22 -0.05
CA ILE A 107 6.11 0.83 -0.45
C ILE A 107 5.63 1.73 -1.59
N ARG A 108 5.13 1.11 -2.67
CA ARG A 108 4.57 1.78 -3.84
C ARG A 108 3.21 1.25 -4.26
N TYR A 109 2.71 0.17 -3.66
CA TYR A 109 1.38 -0.35 -3.91
C TYR A 109 0.53 -0.29 -2.63
N PHE A 110 -0.52 0.51 -2.65
CA PHE A 110 -1.39 0.73 -1.50
C PHE A 110 -2.77 0.11 -1.72
N ASP A 111 -3.23 -0.72 -0.78
CA ASP A 111 -4.63 -1.16 -0.69
C ASP A 111 -5.45 -0.15 0.10
N LEU A 112 -6.43 0.46 -0.56
CA LEU A 112 -7.31 1.52 -0.05
C LEU A 112 -8.72 0.97 0.11
N ARG A 113 -9.21 0.96 1.35
CA ARG A 113 -10.62 0.74 1.66
C ARG A 113 -11.26 2.05 2.06
N VAL A 114 -12.16 2.56 1.23
CA VAL A 114 -12.73 3.91 1.35
C VAL A 114 -14.21 3.84 1.70
N THR A 115 -14.64 4.64 2.65
CA THR A 115 -16.04 4.74 3.05
C THR A 115 -16.44 6.19 3.36
N THR A 116 -17.73 6.43 3.56
CA THR A 116 -18.30 7.72 3.97
C THR A 116 -18.75 7.66 5.43
N LYS A 117 -18.95 8.84 6.02
CA LYS A 117 -19.61 9.00 7.32
C LYS A 117 -20.96 9.69 7.11
N LYS A 118 -21.97 9.32 7.91
CA LYS A 118 -23.27 10.00 7.87
C LYS A 118 -23.09 11.48 8.20
N CYS A 119 -23.74 12.36 7.42
CA CYS A 119 -23.67 13.81 7.59
C CYS A 119 -22.26 14.42 7.46
N ASN A 120 -21.30 13.71 6.85
CA ASN A 120 -19.97 14.22 6.56
C ASN A 120 -19.66 13.98 5.07
N PRO A 121 -19.34 15.02 4.29
CA PRO A 121 -19.05 14.87 2.85
C PRO A 121 -17.67 14.26 2.56
N ASN A 122 -16.78 14.15 3.56
CA ASN A 122 -15.42 13.66 3.37
C ASN A 122 -15.37 12.12 3.26
N LEU A 123 -14.33 11.65 2.59
CA LEU A 123 -14.02 10.22 2.46
C LEU A 123 -13.01 9.81 3.54
N PHE A 124 -13.20 8.61 4.09
CA PHE A 124 -12.36 8.06 5.14
C PHE A 124 -11.86 6.67 4.75
N PHE A 125 -10.65 6.33 5.18
CA PHE A 125 -10.21 4.94 5.16
C PHE A 125 -10.85 4.15 6.29
N CYS A 126 -11.03 2.85 6.08
CA CYS A 126 -11.55 1.96 7.11
C CYS A 126 -10.98 0.54 7.02
N HIS A 127 -10.97 -0.14 8.15
CA HIS A 127 -10.88 -1.59 8.21
C HIS A 127 -11.55 -2.02 9.51
N GLY A 128 -12.85 -2.30 9.51
CA GLY A 128 -13.66 -2.54 10.72
C GLY A 128 -13.80 -1.36 11.71
N LEU A 129 -12.80 -0.47 11.76
CA LEU A 129 -12.83 0.83 12.41
C LEU A 129 -12.44 1.91 11.39
N TYR A 130 -12.96 3.13 11.59
CA TYR A 130 -12.54 4.30 10.81
C TYR A 130 -11.08 4.67 11.09
N SER A 131 -10.42 5.14 10.03
CA SER A 131 -9.04 5.61 10.06
C SER A 131 -8.94 7.02 9.43
N PHE A 132 -7.81 7.35 8.80
CA PHE A 132 -7.52 8.68 8.26
C PHE A 132 -8.57 9.16 7.26
N GLU A 133 -8.69 10.48 7.12
CA GLU A 133 -9.33 11.10 5.97
C GLU A 133 -8.48 10.85 4.71
N VAL A 134 -9.15 10.50 3.61
CA VAL A 134 -8.50 10.17 2.33
C VAL A 134 -7.67 11.34 1.80
N THR A 135 -8.23 12.55 1.85
CA THR A 135 -7.60 13.76 1.28
C THR A 135 -6.22 14.03 1.88
N GLY A 136 -6.08 13.91 3.21
CA GLY A 136 -4.81 14.17 3.89
C GLY A 136 -3.72 13.20 3.48
N VAL A 137 -4.03 11.91 3.41
CA VAL A 137 -3.07 10.88 2.99
C VAL A 137 -2.68 11.03 1.52
N LEU A 138 -3.65 11.30 0.63
CA LEU A 138 -3.33 11.52 -0.78
C LEU A 138 -2.49 12.78 -1.00
N HIS A 139 -2.68 13.82 -0.17
CA HIS A 139 -1.82 15.00 -0.16
C HIS A 139 -0.38 14.63 0.23
N ASP A 140 -0.19 13.87 1.31
CA ASP A 140 1.15 13.42 1.74
C ASP A 140 1.86 12.61 0.64
N ILE A 141 1.14 11.71 -0.04
CA ILE A 141 1.70 10.94 -1.16
C ILE A 141 2.04 11.86 -2.34
N ALA A 142 1.18 12.84 -2.66
CA ALA A 142 1.45 13.80 -3.72
C ALA A 142 2.73 14.60 -3.43
N THR A 143 2.88 15.13 -2.21
CA THR A 143 4.10 15.85 -1.78
C THR A 143 5.35 14.97 -1.86
N PHE A 144 5.24 13.68 -1.50
CA PHE A 144 6.34 12.75 -1.68
C PHE A 144 6.74 12.60 -3.16
N LEU A 145 5.77 12.39 -4.05
CA LEU A 145 6.03 12.21 -5.49
C LEU A 145 6.53 13.49 -6.18
N GLU A 146 6.17 14.67 -5.68
CA GLU A 146 6.71 15.96 -6.15
C GLU A 146 8.21 16.09 -5.90
N THR A 147 8.70 15.52 -4.79
CA THR A 147 10.13 15.50 -4.45
C THR A 147 10.87 14.29 -5.03
N HIS A 148 10.13 13.26 -5.45
CA HIS A 148 10.63 11.98 -5.97
C HIS A 148 10.07 11.70 -7.37
N THR A 149 10.41 12.53 -8.35
CA THR A 149 9.72 12.61 -9.66
C THR A 149 9.81 11.36 -10.55
N GLN A 150 10.69 10.42 -10.23
CA GLN A 150 10.83 9.13 -10.94
C GLN A 150 10.19 7.96 -10.17
N GLU A 151 9.61 8.20 -9.00
CA GLU A 151 8.82 7.23 -8.26
C GLU A 151 7.37 7.25 -8.72
N VAL A 152 6.69 6.11 -8.62
CA VAL A 152 5.28 5.98 -9.00
C VAL A 152 4.54 5.16 -7.94
N SER A 153 3.43 5.70 -7.44
CA SER A 153 2.55 5.02 -6.50
C SER A 153 1.31 4.45 -7.21
N PHE A 154 0.95 3.23 -6.83
CA PHE A 154 -0.18 2.47 -7.34
C PHE A 154 -1.21 2.25 -6.24
N TYR A 155 -2.48 2.26 -6.62
CA TYR A 155 -3.59 2.17 -5.69
C TYR A 155 -4.59 1.11 -6.14
N LYS A 156 -4.93 0.20 -5.23
CA LYS A 156 -6.13 -0.62 -5.31
C LYS A 156 -7.20 0.06 -4.47
N ILE A 157 -8.36 0.37 -5.05
CA ILE A 157 -9.43 1.08 -4.35
C ILE A 157 -10.65 0.18 -4.24
N LEU A 158 -11.11 -0.03 -3.01
CA LEU A 158 -12.38 -0.68 -2.69
C LEU A 158 -13.28 0.33 -1.96
N PHE A 159 -14.45 0.62 -2.54
CA PHE A 159 -15.47 1.43 -1.88
C PHE A 159 -16.38 0.57 -1.01
N ILE A 160 -16.48 0.91 0.26
CA ILE A 160 -17.36 0.31 1.26
C ILE A 160 -18.59 1.21 1.40
N PHE A 161 -19.69 0.79 0.81
CA PHE A 161 -20.99 1.45 0.91
C PHE A 161 -21.77 0.97 2.13
N GLN A 162 -22.60 1.87 2.67
CA GLN A 162 -23.54 1.61 3.78
C GLN A 162 -24.87 1.10 3.25
#